data_AF-A0A819DWL9-F1
#
_entry.id   AF-A0A819DWL9-F1
#
_cell.length_a   1.000
_cell.length_b   1.000
_cell.length_c   1.000
_cell.angle_alpha   90.00
_cell.angle_beta   90.00
_cell.angle_gamma   90.00
#
_symmetry.space_group_name_H-M   'P 1'
#
loop_
_entity.id
_entity.type
_entity.pdbx_description
1 polymer ?
#
loop_
_entity_poly.entity_id
_entity_poly.type
_entity_poly.pdbx_seq_one_letter_code
_entity_poly.pdbx_strand_id
1 'polypeptide(L)' 'MGGKKSKIDPTVLTPQQIQLLRANTNLSESQILQWHEGFIRDCPNGRLDKKKFLQVYEQFYPGGNAKAYCK' A
#
# COMPACT_ATOMS: atom_id res chain seq x y z
N MET A 1 21.02 -21.57 18.01
CA MET A 1 19.75 -21.58 17.24
C MET A 1 19.49 -20.17 16.71
N GLY A 2 19.99 -19.85 15.51
CA GLY A 2 19.83 -18.54 14.88
C GLY A 2 18.59 -18.54 13.98
N GLY A 3 17.50 -17.95 14.43
CA GLY A 3 16.27 -17.81 13.65
C GLY A 3 16.56 -17.03 12.36
N LYS A 4 16.45 -17.71 11.22
CA LYS A 4 16.44 -17.08 9.90
C LYS A 4 15.20 -16.18 9.83
N LYS A 5 15.35 -14.90 10.15
CA LYS A 5 14.37 -13.88 9.75
C LYS A 5 14.42 -13.84 8.23
N SER A 6 13.54 -14.60 7.59
CA SER A 6 13.32 -14.53 6.15
C SER A 6 13.17 -13.05 5.80
N LYS A 7 14.06 -12.55 4.96
CA LYS A 7 13.98 -11.21 4.40
C LYS A 7 12.74 -11.23 3.50
N ILE A 8 11.59 -10.89 4.08
CA ILE A 8 10.36 -10.71 3.32
C ILE A 8 10.59 -9.45 2.52
N ASP A 9 10.76 -9.59 1.21
CA ASP A 9 10.91 -8.46 0.30
C ASP A 9 9.67 -7.58 0.45
N PRO A 10 9.80 -6.32 0.92
CA PRO A 10 8.66 -5.45 1.20
C PRO A 10 7.90 -5.06 -0.07
N THR A 11 8.44 -5.40 -1.24
CA THR A 11 7.89 -5.17 -2.56
C THR A 11 7.02 -6.33 -3.06
N VAL A 12 6.85 -7.42 -2.28
CA VAL A 12 6.04 -8.58 -2.66
C VAL A 12 5.03 -8.90 -1.56
N LEU A 13 3.75 -8.98 -1.94
CA LEU A 13 2.69 -9.38 -1.01
C LEU A 13 2.69 -10.90 -0.82
N THR A 14 2.68 -11.32 0.45
CA THR A 14 2.51 -12.73 0.81
C THR A 14 1.03 -13.16 0.68
N PRO A 15 0.73 -14.46 0.51
CA PRO A 15 -0.64 -14.96 0.43
C PRO A 15 -1.49 -14.57 1.65
N GLN A 16 -0.89 -14.54 2.84
CA GLN A 16 -1.56 -14.12 4.07
C GLN A 16 -1.94 -12.63 4.05
N GLN A 17 -1.06 -11.76 3.54
CA GLN A 17 -1.37 -10.33 3.37
C GLN A 17 -2.45 -10.11 2.33
N ILE A 18 -2.42 -10.85 1.22
CA ILE A 18 -3.46 -10.80 0.20
C ILE A 18 -4.81 -11.19 0.82
N GLN A 19 -4.87 -12.28 1.58
CA GLN A 19 -6.10 -12.71 2.23
C GLN A 19 -6.63 -11.68 3.23
N LEU A 20 -5.74 -11.09 4.04
CA LEU A 20 -6.08 -9.99 4.95
C LEU A 20 -6.67 -8.79 4.19
N LEU A 21 -6.01 -8.37 3.10
CA LEU A 21 -6.46 -7.23 2.30
C LEU A 21 -7.81 -7.52 1.65
N ARG A 22 -8.00 -8.70 1.06
CA ARG A 22 -9.30 -9.13 0.48
C ARG A 22 -10.44 -9.08 1.50
N ALA A 23 -10.18 -9.52 2.73
CA ALA A 23 -11.15 -9.49 3.82
C ALA A 23 -11.52 -8.07 4.29
N ASN A 24 -10.67 -7.07 4.04
CA ASN A 24 -10.86 -5.70 4.54
C ASN A 24 -11.19 -4.66 3.45
N THR A 25 -10.94 -4.95 2.17
CA THR A 25 -11.10 -3.94 1.09
C THR A 25 -12.15 -4.32 0.04
N ASN A 26 -12.80 -5.49 0.14
CA ASN A 26 -13.72 -6.02 -0.88
C ASN A 26 -13.10 -6.11 -2.29
N LEU A 27 -11.78 -6.01 -2.42
CA LEU A 27 -11.06 -6.09 -3.68
C LEU A 27 -10.73 -7.55 -4.03
N SER A 28 -10.61 -7.82 -5.33
CA SER A 28 -10.08 -9.10 -5.80
C SER A 28 -8.56 -9.17 -5.62
N GLU A 29 -8.02 -10.39 -5.63
CA GLU A 29 -6.57 -10.61 -5.56
C GLU A 29 -5.81 -9.87 -6.65
N SER A 30 -6.31 -9.92 -7.88
CA SER A 30 -5.73 -9.21 -9.04
C SER A 30 -5.72 -7.70 -8.84
N GLN A 31 -6.80 -7.13 -8.28
CA GLN A 31 -6.85 -5.69 -7.98
C GLN A 31 -5.85 -5.31 -6.90
N ILE A 32 -5.74 -6.11 -5.84
CA ILE A 32 -4.77 -5.86 -4.75
C ILE A 32 -3.34 -5.89 -5.27
N LEU A 33 -3.00 -6.86 -6.11
CA LEU A 33 -1.68 -6.94 -6.74
C LEU A 33 -1.42 -5.73 -7.64
N GLN A 34 -2.38 -5.35 -8.50
CA GLN A 34 -2.24 -4.19 -9.38
C GLN A 34 -2.06 -2.88 -8.59
N TRP A 35 -2.83 -2.67 -7.52
CA TRP A 35 -2.69 -1.51 -6.64
C TRP A 35 -1.33 -1.51 -5.93
N HIS A 36 -0.87 -2.67 -5.47
CA HIS A 36 0.43 -2.80 -4.82
C HIS A 36 1.58 -2.55 -5.79
N GLU A 37 1.53 -3.06 -7.02
CA GLU A 37 2.52 -2.76 -8.05
C GLU A 37 2.56 -1.27 -8.38
N GLY A 38 1.40 -0.61 -8.49
CA GLY A 38 1.33 0.85 -8.65
C GLY A 38 1.99 1.57 -7.47
N PHE A 39 1.69 1.13 -6.25
CA PHE A 39 2.29 1.69 -5.04
C PHE A 39 3.82 1.54 -5.01
N ILE A 40 4.36 0.37 -5.34
CA ILE A 40 5.81 0.14 -5.39
C ILE A 40 6.46 0.93 -6.53
N ARG A 41 5.77 1.13 -7.66
CA ARG A 41 6.26 1.99 -8.74
C ARG A 41 6.39 3.45 -8.29
N ASP A 42 5.41 3.96 -7.54
CA ASP A 42 5.40 5.33 -7.05
C ASP A 42 6.27 5.55 -5.81
N CYS A 43 6.44 4.48 -5.02
CA CYS A 43 7.18 4.43 -3.75
C CYS A 43 8.09 3.18 -3.74
N PRO A 44 9.24 3.21 -4.45
CA PRO A 44 10.13 2.04 -4.60
C PRO A 44 10.77 1.55 -3.30
N ASN A 45 10.75 2.36 -2.24
CA ASN A 45 11.16 2.00 -0.89
C ASN A 45 10.04 1.35 -0.05
N GLY A 46 8.84 1.18 -0.62
CA GLY A 46 7.66 0.67 0.06
C GLY A 46 7.08 1.62 1.12
N ARG A 47 7.46 2.90 1.10
CA ARG A 47 7.01 3.90 2.08
C ARG A 47 6.35 5.07 1.39
N LEU A 48 5.14 5.40 1.85
CA LEU A 48 4.43 6.59 1.41
C LEU A 48 4.63 7.71 2.43
N ASP A 49 5.32 8.77 2.02
CA ASP A 49 5.49 9.97 2.82
C ASP A 49 4.22 10.81 2.89
N LYS A 50 4.04 11.53 4.00
CA LYS A 50 2.90 12.43 4.23
C LYS A 50 2.67 13.41 3.07
N LYS A 51 3.73 13.98 2.52
CA LYS A 51 3.66 14.90 1.37
C LYS A 51 3.08 14.21 0.13
N LYS A 52 3.52 12.98 -0.14
CA LYS A 52 3.10 12.22 -1.32
C LYS A 52 1.67 11.71 -1.18
N PHE A 53 1.28 11.29 0.03
CA PHE A 53 -0.13 10.97 0.34
C PHE A 53 -1.06 12.15 0.05
N LEU A 54 -0.70 13.37 0.50
CA LEU A 54 -1.52 14.57 0.25
C LEU A 54 -1.67 14.85 -1.25
N GLN A 55 -0.57 14.79 -2.02
CA GLN A 55 -0.62 14.99 -3.48
C GLN A 55 -1.51 13.96 -4.19
N VAL A 56 -1.33 12.68 -3.85
CA VAL A 56 -2.09 11.59 -4.46
C VAL A 56 -3.57 11.70 -4.07
N TYR A 57 -3.88 12.05 -2.83
CA TYR A 57 -5.24 12.25 -2.36
C TYR A 57 -5.94 13.42 -3.07
N GLU A 58 -5.27 14.56 -3.25
CA GLU A 58 -5.81 15.70 -4.02
C GLU A 58 -6.04 15.35 -5.50
N GLN A 59 -5.21 14.47 -6.06
CA GLN A 59 -5.33 14.01 -7.45
C GLN A 59 -6.50 13.05 -7.66
N PHE A 60 -6.77 12.16 -6.70
CA PHE A 60 -7.90 11.22 -6.77
C PHE A 60 -9.23 11.85 -6.31
N TYR A 61 -9.17 12.82 -5.40
CA TYR A 61 -10.33 13.51 -4.84
C TYR A 61 -10.12 15.04 -4.87
N PRO A 62 -10.25 15.67 -6.06
CA PRO A 62 -10.14 17.12 -6.17
C PRO A 62 -11.24 17.80 -5.35
N GLY A 63 -10.85 18.46 -4.25
CA GLY A 63 -11.76 19.09 -3.27
C GLY A 63 -11.95 18.31 -1.96
N GLY A 64 -11.34 17.13 -1.81
CA GLY A 64 -11.32 16.37 -0.56
C GLY A 64 -10.30 16.94 0.44
N ASN A 65 -10.66 16.98 1.73
CA ASN A 65 -9.80 17.56 2.76
C ASN A 65 -8.74 16.54 3.23
N ALA A 66 -7.71 16.29 2.41
CA ALA A 66 -6.64 15.32 2.64
C ALA A 66 -5.98 15.47 4.03
N LYS A 67 -5.92 16.71 4.55
CA LYS A 67 -5.39 17.02 5.89
C LYS A 67 -6.19 16.39 7.02
N ALA A 68 -7.50 16.14 6.84
CA ALA A 68 -8.35 15.53 7.87
C ALA A 68 -7.95 14.07 8.19
N TYR A 69 -7.35 13.37 7.23
CA TYR A 69 -6.92 11.97 7.36
C TYR A 69 -5.45 11.83 7.79
N CYS A 70 -4.74 12.96 7.91
CA CYS A 70 -3.31 13.03 8.19
C CYS A 70 -3.05 13.55 9.62
N LYS A 71 -3.78 13.01 10.60
CA LYS A 71 -3.68 13.36 12.03
C LYS A 71 -2.60 12.55 12.73
#